data_AF-A0A7I0IMU2-F1
#
_entry.id   AF-A0A7I0IMU2-F1
#
_cell.length_a   1.000
_cell.length_b   1.000
_cell.length_c   1.000
_cell.angle_alpha   90.00
_cell.angle_beta   90.00
_cell.angle_gamma   90.00
#
_symmetry.space_group_name_H-M   'P 1'
#
loop_
_entity.id
_entity.type
_entity.pdbx_description
1 polymer ?
#
loop_
_entity_poly.entity_id
_entity_poly.type
_entity_poly.pdbx_seq_one_letter_code
_entity_poly.pdbx_strand_id
1 'polypeptide(L)'
;MDLNLTKFSSRAKLFCIVTLCFGLGSFLRLYQLDRQSLWGDELFSVYASSIDSWSEFTNVISADPHPPLFQILLKFWLKIPLENKELLAKFFPLSFSLINLFIVWFLSGHLNSKVRLLFLFLITTSPGAIYYAQEVRSYSLLLTFSTMLLLLLTKLRNPIIQQKGVLVSFFIITVLISYVHLFGFILAGFLLLSLFISNSISTRKISFIFLTFGILLLLFYLPFLIHLKQAGKIETAGWIPPPDYVLYFGYFNLFSSVSMKHIIWTLVFPLVIFTFLCIRKIYMYIQKKLRFEFDSAGFYLLISFLILLITSIFSYFIPISTSRNWIITLPLVYYFVSKELSSFKYSNYLIILILICLFFSFLNLKKNFYISFKEDWRGATQVIIKNCQTSAVFSDAFPEFFNLYLSWNHEKNVHVDWNHQLENVTQSSFCLISRKLGGNNLNVKVKDDYQFDRSDEVLGFEIKKYKKKL
;
A
#
# COMPACT_ATOMS: atom_id res chain seq x y z
N MET A 1 -8.83 -25.67 -43.07
CA MET A 1 -8.51 -26.23 -41.74
C MET A 1 -7.47 -25.36 -40.99
N ASP A 2 -6.53 -24.72 -41.69
CA ASP A 2 -5.40 -23.98 -41.08
C ASP A 2 -5.74 -22.64 -40.38
N LEU A 3 -6.79 -21.93 -40.80
CA LEU A 3 -7.25 -20.69 -40.15
C LEU A 3 -7.81 -20.92 -38.72
N ASN A 4 -8.34 -22.13 -38.46
CA ASN A 4 -8.84 -22.49 -37.13
C ASN A 4 -7.71 -22.96 -36.21
N LEU A 5 -6.70 -23.68 -36.75
CA LEU A 5 -5.53 -24.13 -35.99
C LEU A 5 -4.65 -22.95 -35.54
N THR A 6 -4.44 -21.94 -36.39
CA THR A 6 -3.66 -20.73 -36.05
C THR A 6 -4.36 -19.86 -35.00
N LYS A 7 -5.68 -19.65 -35.11
CA LYS A 7 -6.50 -18.95 -34.09
C LYS A 7 -6.56 -19.72 -32.76
N PHE A 8 -6.65 -21.04 -32.81
CA PHE A 8 -6.62 -21.88 -31.62
C PHE A 8 -5.26 -21.79 -30.90
N SER A 9 -4.16 -21.86 -31.66
CA SER A 9 -2.79 -21.72 -31.12
C SER A 9 -2.54 -20.36 -30.46
N SER A 10 -3.11 -19.27 -31.00
CA SER A 10 -2.94 -17.93 -30.45
C SER A 10 -3.76 -17.71 -29.18
N ARG A 11 -4.96 -18.29 -29.09
CA ARG A 11 -5.77 -18.29 -27.86
C ARG A 11 -5.11 -19.13 -26.76
N ALA A 12 -4.58 -20.30 -27.09
CA ALA A 12 -3.84 -21.15 -26.15
C ALA A 12 -2.59 -20.42 -25.61
N LYS A 13 -1.80 -19.79 -26.48
CA LYS A 13 -0.65 -18.96 -26.06
C LYS A 13 -1.05 -17.84 -25.12
N LEU A 14 -2.11 -17.10 -25.46
CA LEU A 14 -2.63 -16.02 -24.63
C LEU A 14 -3.04 -16.54 -23.24
N PHE A 15 -3.79 -17.64 -23.21
CA PHE A 15 -4.20 -18.29 -21.97
C PHE A 15 -3.00 -18.71 -21.12
N CYS A 16 -1.99 -19.37 -21.71
CA CYS A 16 -0.77 -19.75 -21.00
C CYS A 16 -0.03 -18.55 -20.41
N ILE A 17 0.12 -17.44 -21.15
CA ILE A 17 0.80 -16.24 -20.65
C ILE A 17 0.02 -15.61 -19.48
N VAL A 18 -1.30 -15.55 -19.59
CA VAL A 18 -2.16 -15.01 -18.54
C VAL A 18 -2.08 -15.88 -17.28
N THR A 19 -2.22 -17.20 -17.43
CA THR A 19 -2.07 -18.15 -16.33
C THR A 19 -0.69 -18.06 -15.69
N LEU A 20 0.37 -17.87 -16.48
CA LEU A 20 1.72 -17.65 -15.95
C LEU A 20 1.82 -16.34 -15.16
N CYS A 21 1.20 -15.25 -15.63
CA CYS A 21 1.16 -13.98 -14.88
C CYS A 21 0.41 -14.13 -13.55
N PHE A 22 -0.72 -14.83 -13.53
CA PHE A 22 -1.46 -15.11 -12.29
C PHE A 22 -0.66 -16.02 -11.35
N GLY A 23 -0.05 -17.10 -11.86
CA GLY A 23 0.77 -18.01 -11.08
C GLY A 23 1.99 -17.31 -10.46
N LEU A 24 2.74 -16.57 -11.28
CA LEU A 24 3.89 -15.77 -10.85
C LEU A 24 3.47 -14.67 -9.87
N GLY A 25 2.39 -13.94 -10.18
CA GLY A 25 1.88 -12.86 -9.35
C GLY A 25 1.44 -13.31 -7.97
N SER A 26 0.76 -14.45 -7.91
CA SER A 26 0.36 -15.11 -6.66
C SER A 26 1.58 -15.59 -5.88
N PHE A 27 2.51 -16.28 -6.54
CA PHE A 27 3.75 -16.76 -5.91
C PHE A 27 4.53 -15.60 -5.29
N LEU A 28 4.77 -14.52 -6.03
CA LEU A 28 5.55 -13.38 -5.55
C LEU A 28 4.92 -12.69 -4.34
N ARG A 29 3.59 -12.68 -4.24
CA ARG A 29 2.86 -12.06 -3.13
C ARG A 29 2.73 -12.97 -1.91
N LEU A 30 2.67 -14.27 -2.10
CA LEU A 30 2.60 -15.29 -1.04
C LEU A 30 3.98 -15.67 -0.46
N TYR A 31 5.03 -15.53 -1.26
CA TYR A 31 6.37 -15.97 -0.88
C TYR A 31 6.82 -15.32 0.42
N GLN A 32 7.10 -16.15 1.43
CA GLN A 32 7.57 -15.76 2.76
C GLN A 32 6.65 -14.79 3.53
N LEU A 33 5.33 -14.86 3.30
CA LEU A 33 4.32 -14.01 3.96
C LEU A 33 4.43 -14.01 5.50
N ASP A 34 4.73 -15.17 6.11
CA ASP A 34 4.82 -15.31 7.58
C ASP A 34 6.24 -15.12 8.15
N ARG A 35 7.20 -14.72 7.32
CA ARG A 35 8.62 -14.67 7.73
C ARG A 35 8.91 -13.63 8.80
N GLN A 36 8.35 -12.42 8.67
CA GLN A 36 8.57 -11.31 9.60
C GLN A 36 7.31 -11.12 10.45
N SER A 37 7.44 -10.77 11.72
CA SER A 37 6.28 -10.37 12.51
C SER A 37 5.66 -9.07 11.99
N LEU A 38 4.41 -8.81 12.38
CA LEU A 38 3.84 -7.46 12.23
C LEU A 38 4.72 -6.43 12.95
N TRP A 39 4.97 -5.28 12.31
CA TRP A 39 5.61 -4.11 12.95
C TRP A 39 4.57 -3.10 13.43
N GLY A 40 5.00 -2.04 14.12
CA GLY A 40 4.13 -1.09 14.81
C GLY A 40 2.90 -0.60 14.01
N ASP A 41 3.08 -0.14 12.76
CA ASP A 41 1.97 0.34 11.92
C ASP A 41 0.95 -0.78 11.59
N GLU A 42 1.44 -2.01 11.37
CA GLU A 42 0.60 -3.19 11.12
C GLU A 42 -0.11 -3.63 12.40
N LEU A 43 0.60 -3.65 13.53
CA LEU A 43 0.05 -3.99 14.84
C LEU A 43 -1.02 -3.00 15.29
N PHE A 44 -0.82 -1.69 15.07
CA PHE A 44 -1.87 -0.70 15.31
C PHE A 44 -3.12 -1.00 14.48
N SER A 45 -2.95 -1.34 13.19
CA SER A 45 -4.06 -1.66 12.30
C SER A 45 -4.84 -2.89 12.80
N VAL A 46 -4.13 -3.94 13.22
CA VAL A 46 -4.75 -5.16 13.74
C VAL A 46 -5.36 -4.96 15.13
N TYR A 47 -4.65 -4.30 16.05
CA TYR A 47 -5.12 -3.97 17.39
C TYR A 47 -6.42 -3.18 17.33
N ALA A 48 -6.42 -2.03 16.63
CA ALA A 48 -7.62 -1.20 16.50
C ALA A 48 -8.78 -2.02 15.90
N SER A 49 -8.51 -2.78 14.85
CA SER A 49 -9.53 -3.62 14.20
C SER A 49 -10.01 -4.81 15.04
N SER A 50 -9.26 -5.23 16.07
CA SER A 50 -9.61 -6.34 16.96
C SER A 50 -10.48 -5.92 18.15
N ILE A 51 -10.60 -4.61 18.43
CA ILE A 51 -11.45 -4.09 19.51
C ILE A 51 -12.91 -4.44 19.21
N ASP A 52 -13.59 -5.19 20.08
CA ASP A 52 -14.95 -5.66 19.81
C ASP A 52 -15.98 -4.53 19.78
N SER A 53 -15.95 -3.65 20.80
CA SER A 53 -16.88 -2.52 20.95
C SER A 53 -16.72 -1.49 19.83
N TRP A 54 -17.83 -1.12 19.19
CA TRP A 54 -17.81 -0.07 18.17
C TRP A 54 -17.46 1.30 18.73
N SER A 55 -17.89 1.61 19.97
CA SER A 55 -17.58 2.90 20.60
C SER A 55 -16.08 3.01 20.87
N GLU A 56 -15.47 1.96 21.44
CA GLU A 56 -14.04 1.93 21.71
C GLU A 56 -13.22 1.91 20.40
N PHE A 57 -13.65 1.13 19.41
CA PHE A 57 -13.08 1.15 18.06
C PHE A 57 -13.06 2.57 17.50
N THR A 58 -14.21 3.27 17.51
CA THR A 58 -14.29 4.65 17.01
C THR A 58 -13.41 5.61 17.79
N ASN A 59 -13.29 5.43 19.10
CA ASN A 59 -12.42 6.26 19.93
C ASN A 59 -10.95 6.06 19.55
N VAL A 60 -10.50 4.81 19.37
CA VAL A 60 -9.11 4.52 18.97
C VAL A 60 -8.81 5.04 17.57
N ILE A 61 -9.67 4.77 16.59
CA ILE A 61 -9.42 5.23 15.21
C ILE A 61 -9.67 6.74 15.04
N SER A 62 -10.36 7.40 15.98
CA SER A 62 -10.47 8.87 16.00
C SER A 62 -9.10 9.55 16.20
N ALA A 63 -8.10 8.81 16.68
CA ALA A 63 -6.69 9.23 16.78
C ALA A 63 -5.85 8.85 15.55
N ASP A 64 -6.41 8.17 14.54
CA ASP A 64 -5.76 7.85 13.27
C ASP A 64 -6.00 8.99 12.22
N PRO A 65 -4.98 9.50 11.51
CA PRO A 65 -5.20 10.47 10.42
C PRO A 65 -5.82 9.84 9.16
N HIS A 66 -5.98 8.52 9.09
CA HIS A 66 -6.53 7.86 7.92
C HIS A 66 -8.06 7.70 7.97
N PRO A 67 -8.74 7.82 6.82
CA PRO A 67 -10.14 7.44 6.69
C PRO A 67 -10.45 6.00 7.13
N PRO A 68 -11.66 5.72 7.63
CA PRO A 68 -11.92 4.51 8.41
C PRO A 68 -12.16 3.23 7.59
N LEU A 69 -12.32 3.29 6.26
CA LEU A 69 -12.80 2.12 5.49
C LEU A 69 -11.86 0.92 5.61
N PHE A 70 -10.54 1.14 5.60
CA PHE A 70 -9.58 0.05 5.74
C PHE A 70 -9.74 -0.66 7.09
N GLN A 71 -9.82 0.10 8.19
CA GLN A 71 -9.98 -0.44 9.55
C GLN A 71 -11.32 -1.14 9.71
N ILE A 72 -12.40 -0.58 9.16
CA ILE A 72 -13.74 -1.20 9.19
C ILE A 72 -13.71 -2.56 8.48
N LEU A 73 -13.14 -2.63 7.27
CA LEU A 73 -13.07 -3.87 6.52
C LEU A 73 -12.16 -4.90 7.21
N LEU A 74 -11.02 -4.47 7.77
CA LEU A 74 -10.13 -5.35 8.53
C LEU A 74 -10.81 -5.89 9.80
N LYS A 75 -11.58 -5.06 10.51
CA LYS A 75 -12.39 -5.50 11.67
C LYS A 75 -13.38 -6.60 11.30
N PHE A 76 -14.06 -6.50 10.16
CA PHE A 76 -14.92 -7.58 9.68
C PHE A 76 -14.11 -8.83 9.29
N TRP A 77 -12.95 -8.65 8.68
CA TRP A 77 -12.07 -9.75 8.27
C TRP A 77 -11.51 -10.56 9.45
N LEU A 78 -11.12 -9.90 10.55
CA LEU A 78 -10.53 -10.56 11.73
C LEU A 78 -11.53 -11.43 12.52
N LYS A 79 -12.84 -11.27 12.26
CA LYS A 79 -13.91 -12.13 12.81
C LYS A 79 -13.90 -13.55 12.24
N ILE A 80 -13.19 -13.79 11.13
CA ILE A 80 -13.05 -15.14 10.59
C ILE A 80 -12.36 -16.02 11.65
N PRO A 81 -12.96 -17.18 12.03
CA PRO A 81 -12.47 -18.03 13.10
C PRO A 81 -11.31 -18.93 12.63
N LEU A 82 -10.18 -18.31 12.26
CA LEU A 82 -8.90 -19.00 12.05
C LEU A 82 -8.02 -18.87 13.31
N GLU A 83 -7.29 -19.94 13.62
CA GLU A 83 -6.36 -20.01 14.76
C GLU A 83 -5.20 -19.00 14.61
N ASN A 84 -4.50 -19.02 13.48
CA ASN A 84 -3.39 -18.09 13.24
C ASN A 84 -3.92 -16.70 12.82
N LYS A 85 -4.14 -15.84 13.83
CA LYS A 85 -4.66 -14.48 13.67
C LYS A 85 -3.69 -13.54 12.95
N GLU A 86 -2.39 -13.70 13.15
CA GLU A 86 -1.38 -12.90 12.45
C GLU A 86 -1.42 -13.16 10.95
N LEU A 87 -1.43 -14.44 10.56
CA LEU A 87 -1.51 -14.86 9.18
C LEU A 87 -2.85 -14.45 8.55
N LEU A 88 -3.96 -14.59 9.29
CA LEU A 88 -5.27 -14.09 8.87
C LEU A 88 -5.22 -12.59 8.55
N ALA A 89 -4.60 -11.77 9.40
CA ALA A 89 -4.44 -10.34 9.15
C ALA A 89 -3.63 -10.07 7.87
N LYS A 90 -2.54 -10.79 7.64
CA LYS A 90 -1.70 -10.68 6.43
C LYS A 90 -2.40 -11.13 5.15
N PHE A 91 -3.33 -12.07 5.24
CA PHE A 91 -4.15 -12.47 4.09
C PHE A 91 -5.10 -11.36 3.60
N PHE A 92 -5.45 -10.39 4.45
CA PHE A 92 -6.33 -9.29 4.08
C PHE A 92 -5.77 -8.41 2.94
N PRO A 93 -4.63 -7.69 3.08
CA PRO A 93 -4.05 -6.90 2.00
C PRO A 93 -3.64 -7.77 0.80
N LEU A 94 -3.17 -9.00 1.07
CA LEU A 94 -2.81 -9.97 0.04
C LEU A 94 -4.00 -10.27 -0.88
N SER A 95 -5.18 -10.50 -0.31
CA SER A 95 -6.40 -10.79 -1.08
C SER A 95 -6.72 -9.66 -2.05
N PHE A 96 -6.63 -8.40 -1.62
CA PHE A 96 -6.83 -7.25 -2.51
C PHE A 96 -5.76 -7.15 -3.59
N SER A 97 -4.50 -7.44 -3.26
CA SER A 97 -3.43 -7.46 -4.26
C SER A 97 -3.64 -8.54 -5.34
N LEU A 98 -4.18 -9.70 -4.98
CA LEU A 98 -4.58 -10.75 -5.94
C LEU A 98 -5.83 -10.36 -6.74
N ILE A 99 -6.86 -9.82 -6.08
CA ILE A 99 -8.06 -9.27 -6.71
C ILE A 99 -7.68 -8.20 -7.74
N ASN A 100 -6.66 -7.39 -7.47
CA ASN A 100 -6.17 -6.40 -8.42
C ASN A 100 -5.69 -7.03 -9.74
N LEU A 101 -4.99 -8.17 -9.70
CA LEU A 101 -4.58 -8.89 -10.92
C LEU A 101 -5.79 -9.34 -11.74
N PHE A 102 -6.83 -9.84 -11.07
CA PHE A 102 -8.09 -10.22 -11.71
C PHE A 102 -8.79 -9.01 -12.32
N ILE A 103 -8.85 -7.89 -11.59
CA ILE A 103 -9.42 -6.62 -12.07
C ILE A 103 -8.68 -6.14 -13.33
N VAL A 104 -7.34 -6.14 -13.32
CA VAL A 104 -6.55 -5.76 -14.48
C VAL A 104 -6.92 -6.62 -15.68
N TRP A 105 -7.03 -7.93 -15.54
CA TRP A 105 -7.35 -8.79 -16.67
C TRP A 105 -8.81 -8.66 -17.14
N PHE A 106 -9.78 -8.73 -16.24
CA PHE A 106 -11.20 -8.78 -16.59
C PHE A 106 -11.80 -7.43 -16.94
N LEU A 107 -11.44 -6.35 -16.23
CA LEU A 107 -11.95 -5.02 -16.54
C LEU A 107 -11.26 -4.38 -17.74
N SER A 108 -10.13 -4.91 -18.22
CA SER A 108 -9.45 -4.39 -19.41
C SER A 108 -9.89 -5.02 -20.73
N GLY A 109 -10.95 -5.86 -20.74
CA GLY A 109 -11.40 -6.64 -21.91
C GLY A 109 -11.60 -5.85 -23.22
N HIS A 110 -11.94 -4.56 -23.12
CA HIS A 110 -12.14 -3.63 -24.24
C HIS A 110 -10.83 -3.07 -24.83
N LEU A 111 -9.69 -3.30 -24.19
CA LEU A 111 -8.38 -2.87 -24.66
C LEU A 111 -7.75 -3.90 -25.59
N ASN A 112 -6.79 -3.46 -26.40
CA ASN A 112 -5.97 -4.36 -27.23
C ASN A 112 -5.26 -5.41 -26.36
N SER A 113 -5.24 -6.67 -26.80
CA SER A 113 -4.68 -7.81 -26.05
C SER A 113 -3.23 -7.58 -25.59
N LYS A 114 -2.40 -6.92 -26.42
CA LYS A 114 -1.02 -6.59 -26.07
C LYS A 114 -0.93 -5.54 -24.95
N VAL A 115 -1.79 -4.52 -24.97
CA VAL A 115 -1.87 -3.52 -23.88
C VAL A 115 -2.27 -4.21 -22.57
N ARG A 116 -3.30 -5.07 -22.63
CA ARG A 116 -3.79 -5.81 -21.46
C ARG A 116 -2.72 -6.71 -20.86
N LEU A 117 -2.02 -7.46 -21.69
CA LEU A 117 -0.93 -8.34 -21.26
C LEU A 117 0.23 -7.58 -20.64
N LEU A 118 0.69 -6.50 -21.28
CA LEU A 118 1.76 -5.66 -20.74
C LEU A 118 1.33 -5.03 -19.41
N PHE A 119 0.08 -4.57 -19.31
CA PHE A 119 -0.41 -3.95 -18.10
C PHE A 119 -0.50 -4.95 -16.94
N LEU A 120 -1.05 -6.14 -17.20
CA LEU A 120 -1.09 -7.24 -16.25
C LEU A 120 0.33 -7.65 -15.82
N PHE A 121 1.25 -7.80 -16.78
CA PHE A 121 2.63 -8.16 -16.51
C PHE A 121 3.33 -7.14 -15.61
N LEU A 122 3.23 -5.84 -15.91
CA LEU A 122 3.86 -4.78 -15.11
C LEU A 122 3.32 -4.72 -13.68
N ILE A 123 2.00 -4.87 -13.48
CA ILE A 123 1.40 -4.95 -12.13
C ILE A 123 1.81 -6.24 -11.41
N THR A 124 1.89 -7.35 -12.14
CA THR A 124 2.33 -8.66 -11.61
C THR A 124 3.72 -8.55 -11.03
N THR A 125 4.64 -7.89 -11.74
CA THR A 125 6.06 -7.80 -11.39
C THR A 125 6.47 -6.53 -10.66
N SER A 126 5.52 -5.66 -10.30
CA SER A 126 5.80 -4.40 -9.62
C SER A 126 6.33 -4.63 -8.20
N PRO A 127 7.55 -4.17 -7.87
CA PRO A 127 8.10 -4.31 -6.51
C PRO A 127 7.21 -3.65 -5.45
N GLY A 128 6.63 -2.48 -5.75
CA GLY A 128 5.69 -1.81 -4.86
C GLY A 128 4.41 -2.63 -4.64
N ALA A 129 3.78 -3.12 -5.73
CA ALA A 129 2.55 -3.92 -5.60
C ALA A 129 2.76 -5.25 -4.87
N ILE A 130 3.97 -5.83 -4.95
CA ILE A 130 4.35 -7.05 -4.23
C ILE A 130 4.62 -6.73 -2.75
N TYR A 131 5.43 -5.71 -2.47
CA TYR A 131 5.75 -5.27 -1.10
C TYR A 131 4.46 -5.02 -0.30
N TYR A 132 3.58 -4.17 -0.83
CA TYR A 132 2.35 -3.80 -0.12
C TYR A 132 1.27 -4.89 -0.13
N ALA A 133 1.48 -6.01 -0.82
CA ALA A 133 0.62 -7.19 -0.69
C ALA A 133 0.81 -7.88 0.67
N GLN A 134 1.96 -7.70 1.31
CA GLN A 134 2.32 -8.39 2.56
C GLN A 134 2.26 -7.47 3.79
N GLU A 135 1.99 -6.18 3.59
CA GLU A 135 1.82 -5.21 4.67
C GLU A 135 0.34 -5.07 5.03
N VAL A 136 -0.05 -5.30 6.28
CA VAL A 136 -1.39 -5.08 6.85
C VAL A 136 -1.66 -3.58 6.97
N ARG A 137 -1.71 -2.92 5.81
CA ARG A 137 -1.92 -1.49 5.58
C ARG A 137 -2.81 -1.29 4.36
N SER A 138 -3.31 -0.07 4.19
CA SER A 138 -4.34 0.25 3.19
C SER A 138 -3.87 0.24 1.73
N TYR A 139 -2.57 0.13 1.47
CA TYR A 139 -1.98 0.36 0.14
C TYR A 139 -2.42 -0.65 -0.93
N SER A 140 -2.62 -1.93 -0.60
CA SER A 140 -3.12 -2.91 -1.58
C SER A 140 -4.57 -2.65 -1.98
N LEU A 141 -5.43 -2.29 -1.02
CA LEU A 141 -6.81 -1.88 -1.28
C LEU A 141 -6.84 -0.59 -2.10
N LEU A 142 -6.00 0.38 -1.74
CA LEU A 142 -5.85 1.66 -2.43
C LEU A 142 -5.42 1.50 -3.89
N LEU A 143 -4.42 0.64 -4.15
CA LEU A 143 -3.97 0.30 -5.49
C LEU A 143 -5.08 -0.38 -6.31
N THR A 144 -5.85 -1.26 -5.68
CA THR A 144 -6.97 -1.97 -6.33
C THR A 144 -8.03 -1.00 -6.80
N PHE A 145 -8.49 -0.10 -5.93
CA PHE A 145 -9.48 0.91 -6.32
C PHE A 145 -8.95 1.93 -7.32
N SER A 146 -7.67 2.33 -7.23
CA SER A 146 -7.06 3.19 -8.27
C SER A 146 -7.08 2.51 -9.64
N THR A 147 -6.75 1.21 -9.67
CA THR A 147 -6.78 0.41 -10.90
C THR A 147 -8.21 0.28 -11.47
N MET A 148 -9.21 0.08 -10.59
CA MET A 148 -10.62 0.07 -11.00
C MET A 148 -11.05 1.41 -11.60
N LEU A 149 -10.71 2.54 -10.97
CA LEU A 149 -11.05 3.87 -11.50
C LEU A 149 -10.48 4.08 -12.89
N LEU A 150 -9.19 3.77 -13.07
CA LEU A 150 -8.56 3.85 -14.38
C LEU A 150 -9.29 2.99 -15.42
N LEU A 151 -9.53 1.71 -15.12
CA LEU A 151 -10.14 0.81 -16.09
C LEU A 151 -11.59 1.18 -16.42
N LEU A 152 -12.37 1.64 -15.44
CA LEU A 152 -13.71 2.18 -15.67
C LEU A 152 -13.69 3.40 -16.59
N LEU A 153 -12.75 4.33 -16.39
CA LEU A 153 -12.60 5.49 -17.27
C LEU A 153 -12.19 5.09 -18.68
N THR A 154 -11.27 4.13 -18.84
CA THR A 154 -10.88 3.64 -20.17
C THR A 154 -12.00 2.91 -20.90
N LYS A 155 -13.07 2.47 -20.22
CA LYS A 155 -14.28 1.88 -20.84
C LYS A 155 -15.22 2.92 -21.41
N LEU A 156 -15.18 4.16 -20.92
CA LEU A 156 -16.10 5.21 -21.38
C LEU A 156 -15.91 5.46 -22.89
N ARG A 157 -17.03 5.55 -23.59
CA ARG A 157 -17.15 5.79 -25.04
C ARG A 157 -18.31 6.74 -25.27
N ASN A 158 -18.23 7.55 -26.33
CA ASN A 158 -19.33 8.42 -26.70
C ASN A 158 -20.50 7.60 -27.29
N PRO A 159 -21.76 7.91 -26.91
CA PRO A 159 -22.18 8.88 -25.90
C PRO A 159 -22.04 8.36 -24.46
N ILE A 160 -21.27 9.08 -23.62
CA ILE A 160 -20.95 8.66 -22.23
C ILE A 160 -22.21 8.42 -21.38
N ILE A 161 -23.24 9.23 -21.58
CA ILE A 161 -24.48 9.24 -20.78
C ILE A 161 -25.24 7.91 -20.87
N GLN A 162 -25.06 7.14 -21.95
CA GLN A 162 -25.72 5.83 -22.10
C GLN A 162 -25.06 4.75 -21.24
N GLN A 163 -23.85 4.96 -20.72
CA GLN A 163 -23.09 3.98 -19.94
C GLN A 163 -23.34 4.12 -18.43
N LYS A 164 -24.62 4.14 -18.02
CA LYS A 164 -25.02 4.39 -16.63
C LYS A 164 -24.33 3.46 -15.63
N GLY A 165 -24.21 2.17 -15.93
CA GLY A 165 -23.55 1.20 -15.05
C GLY A 165 -22.07 1.52 -14.80
N VAL A 166 -21.34 1.97 -15.82
CA VAL A 166 -19.93 2.37 -15.70
C VAL A 166 -19.80 3.66 -14.88
N LEU A 167 -20.67 4.65 -15.13
CA LEU A 167 -20.67 5.92 -14.40
C LEU A 167 -21.00 5.75 -12.92
N VAL A 168 -22.02 4.94 -12.59
CA VAL A 168 -22.38 4.63 -11.20
C VAL A 168 -21.25 3.88 -10.50
N SER A 169 -20.69 2.85 -11.16
CA SER A 169 -19.53 2.12 -10.60
C SER A 169 -18.34 3.05 -10.38
N PHE A 170 -18.06 3.93 -11.32
CA PHE A 170 -16.97 4.92 -11.22
C PHE A 170 -17.18 5.85 -10.02
N PHE A 171 -18.39 6.38 -9.84
CA PHE A 171 -18.70 7.25 -8.71
C PHE A 171 -18.59 6.50 -7.36
N ILE A 172 -19.12 5.29 -7.27
CA ILE A 172 -19.02 4.45 -6.06
C ILE A 172 -17.55 4.22 -5.69
N ILE A 173 -16.72 3.80 -6.64
CA ILE A 173 -15.30 3.56 -6.37
C ILE A 173 -14.57 4.86 -6.03
N THR A 174 -14.97 6.00 -6.60
CA THR A 174 -14.43 7.33 -6.29
C THR A 174 -14.68 7.69 -4.81
N VAL A 175 -15.88 7.40 -4.30
CA VAL A 175 -16.19 7.60 -2.88
C VAL A 175 -15.41 6.59 -2.02
N LEU A 176 -15.43 5.30 -2.38
CA LEU A 176 -14.77 4.26 -1.58
C LEU A 176 -13.26 4.49 -1.47
N ILE A 177 -12.56 4.80 -2.56
CA ILE A 177 -11.11 5.05 -2.51
C ILE A 177 -10.75 6.24 -1.63
N SER A 178 -11.62 7.26 -1.59
CA SER A 178 -11.46 8.43 -0.74
C SER A 178 -11.54 8.06 0.74
N TYR A 179 -12.42 7.12 1.07
CA TYR A 179 -12.56 6.58 2.42
C TYR A 179 -11.52 5.51 2.80
N VAL A 180 -10.63 5.12 1.88
CA VAL A 180 -9.46 4.27 2.20
C VAL A 180 -8.28 5.12 2.68
N HIS A 181 -8.02 6.24 2.01
CA HIS A 181 -6.83 7.06 2.23
C HIS A 181 -6.99 8.47 1.65
N LEU A 182 -6.39 9.50 2.27
CA LEU A 182 -6.41 10.88 1.77
C LEU A 182 -5.90 10.98 0.32
N PHE A 183 -4.86 10.22 -0.03
CA PHE A 183 -4.34 10.19 -1.40
C PHE A 183 -5.34 9.57 -2.39
N GLY A 184 -6.22 8.66 -1.94
CA GLY A 184 -7.35 8.19 -2.75
C GLY A 184 -8.32 9.31 -3.09
N PHE A 185 -8.63 10.17 -2.10
CA PHE A 185 -9.44 11.37 -2.31
C PHE A 185 -8.77 12.36 -3.27
N ILE A 186 -7.46 12.56 -3.14
CA ILE A 186 -6.68 13.40 -4.05
C ILE A 186 -6.77 12.86 -5.49
N LEU A 187 -6.52 11.56 -5.71
CA LEU A 187 -6.66 10.93 -7.04
C LEU A 187 -8.06 11.14 -7.62
N ALA A 188 -9.10 10.85 -6.83
CA ALA A 188 -10.49 11.01 -7.22
C ALA A 188 -10.80 12.47 -7.63
N GLY A 189 -10.36 13.44 -6.82
CA GLY A 189 -10.52 14.86 -7.11
C GLY A 189 -9.82 15.29 -8.40
N PHE A 190 -8.56 14.90 -8.61
CA PHE A 190 -7.84 15.20 -9.85
C PHE A 190 -8.49 14.59 -11.08
N LEU A 191 -8.98 13.34 -11.00
CA LEU A 191 -9.70 12.70 -12.09
C LEU A 191 -10.98 13.46 -12.41
N LEU A 192 -11.84 13.73 -11.43
CA LEU A 192 -13.10 14.44 -11.63
C LEU A 192 -12.90 15.86 -12.16
N LEU A 193 -11.96 16.62 -11.59
CA LEU A 193 -11.63 17.97 -12.05
C LEU A 193 -11.12 17.96 -13.49
N SER A 194 -10.21 17.04 -13.81
CA SER A 194 -9.65 16.94 -15.16
C SER A 194 -10.72 16.54 -16.18
N LEU A 195 -11.64 15.64 -15.82
CA LEU A 195 -12.78 15.25 -16.65
C LEU A 195 -13.79 16.38 -16.81
N PHE A 196 -14.03 17.19 -15.78
CA PHE A 196 -14.86 18.39 -15.87
C PHE A 196 -14.25 19.39 -16.86
N ILE A 197 -12.97 19.73 -16.69
CA ILE A 197 -12.27 20.71 -17.52
C ILE A 197 -12.21 20.24 -18.98
N SER A 198 -11.88 18.98 -19.24
CA SER A 198 -11.76 18.49 -20.62
C SER A 198 -13.08 18.50 -21.40
N ASN A 199 -14.22 18.49 -20.71
CA ASN A 199 -15.54 18.43 -21.32
C ASN A 199 -16.32 19.74 -21.25
N SER A 200 -15.84 20.73 -20.49
CA SER A 200 -16.51 22.02 -20.35
C SER A 200 -16.65 22.74 -21.69
N ILE A 201 -15.65 22.58 -22.56
CA ILE A 201 -15.61 23.18 -23.90
C ILE A 201 -16.36 22.33 -24.93
N SER A 202 -16.20 20.99 -24.87
CA SER A 202 -16.70 20.11 -25.93
C SER A 202 -18.12 19.61 -25.71
N THR A 203 -18.52 19.30 -24.47
CA THR A 203 -19.78 18.60 -24.17
C THR A 203 -20.34 19.04 -22.81
N ARG A 204 -20.99 20.21 -22.77
CA ARG A 204 -21.50 20.84 -21.54
C ARG A 204 -22.35 19.92 -20.64
N LYS A 205 -23.15 19.02 -21.21
CA LYS A 205 -23.94 18.03 -20.41
C LYS A 205 -23.05 17.04 -19.65
N ILE A 206 -21.94 16.59 -20.24
CA ILE A 206 -21.02 15.63 -19.63
C ILE A 206 -20.17 16.32 -18.55
N SER A 207 -19.74 17.57 -18.78
CA SER A 207 -19.02 18.32 -17.75
C SER A 207 -19.87 18.52 -16.50
N PHE A 208 -21.17 18.81 -16.63
CA PHE A 208 -22.09 18.88 -15.50
C PHE A 208 -22.15 17.58 -14.69
N ILE A 209 -22.13 16.41 -15.32
CA ILE A 209 -22.12 15.12 -14.61
C ILE A 209 -20.87 15.00 -13.71
N PHE A 210 -19.69 15.29 -14.24
CA PHE A 210 -18.45 15.21 -13.48
C PHE A 210 -18.34 16.30 -12.41
N LEU A 211 -18.89 17.49 -12.66
CA LEU A 211 -19.01 18.54 -11.64
C LEU A 211 -19.93 18.09 -10.50
N THR A 212 -21.09 17.51 -10.82
CA THR A 212 -22.01 16.95 -9.82
C THR A 212 -21.34 15.84 -9.01
N PHE A 213 -20.60 14.93 -9.66
CA PHE A 213 -19.82 13.91 -8.94
C PHE A 213 -18.75 14.53 -8.04
N GLY A 214 -18.08 15.60 -8.47
CA GLY A 214 -17.12 16.34 -7.64
C GLY A 214 -17.76 16.96 -6.39
N ILE A 215 -18.91 17.62 -6.55
CA ILE A 215 -19.65 18.20 -5.44
C ILE A 215 -20.14 17.11 -4.48
N LEU A 216 -20.73 16.04 -4.99
CA LEU A 216 -21.18 14.92 -4.17
C LEU A 216 -20.02 14.25 -3.42
N LEU A 217 -18.87 14.08 -4.06
CA LEU A 217 -17.67 13.55 -3.41
C LEU A 217 -17.24 14.44 -2.24
N LEU A 218 -17.19 15.76 -2.46
CA LEU A 218 -16.86 16.71 -1.39
C LEU A 218 -17.87 16.64 -0.24
N LEU A 219 -19.17 16.58 -0.54
CA LEU A 219 -20.22 16.44 0.47
C LEU A 219 -20.09 15.16 1.28
N PHE A 220 -19.84 14.02 0.63
CA PHE A 220 -19.62 12.75 1.32
C PHE A 220 -18.35 12.78 2.17
N TYR A 221 -17.25 13.36 1.67
CA TYR A 221 -15.97 13.37 2.38
C TYR A 221 -15.85 14.46 3.46
N LEU A 222 -16.75 15.47 3.43
CA LEU A 222 -16.74 16.62 4.34
C LEU A 222 -16.70 16.25 5.84
N PRO A 223 -17.47 15.28 6.35
CA PRO A 223 -17.41 14.90 7.76
C PRO A 223 -16.01 14.45 8.20
N PHE A 224 -15.27 13.76 7.31
CA PHE A 224 -13.91 13.34 7.61
C PHE A 224 -12.92 14.50 7.57
N LEU A 225 -13.10 15.48 6.67
CA LEU A 225 -12.29 16.71 6.68
C LEU A 225 -12.48 17.53 7.96
N ILE A 226 -13.71 17.60 8.48
CA ILE A 226 -14.01 18.24 9.77
C ILE A 226 -13.29 17.50 10.90
N HIS A 227 -13.36 16.16 10.91
CA HIS A 227 -12.68 15.33 11.89
C HIS A 227 -11.14 15.54 11.87
N LEU A 228 -10.53 15.53 10.69
CA LEU A 228 -9.09 15.78 10.53
C LEU A 228 -8.66 17.13 11.10
N LYS A 229 -9.46 18.18 10.85
CA LYS A 229 -9.19 19.52 11.38
C LYS A 229 -9.32 19.56 12.91
N GLN A 230 -10.37 18.97 13.46
CA GLN A 230 -10.61 18.94 14.91
C GLN A 230 -9.53 18.16 15.66
N ALA A 231 -9.00 17.10 15.06
CA ALA A 231 -7.97 16.28 15.67
C ALA A 231 -6.57 16.92 15.65
N GLY A 232 -6.39 18.10 15.05
CA GLY A 232 -5.09 18.78 14.93
C GLY A 232 -4.07 18.04 14.06
N LYS A 233 -4.47 16.95 13.39
CA LYS A 233 -3.54 16.02 12.73
C LYS A 233 -2.94 16.48 11.42
N ILE A 234 -3.43 17.61 10.89
CA ILE A 234 -2.82 18.22 9.70
C ILE A 234 -1.41 18.72 10.03
N GLU A 235 -1.12 19.06 11.29
CA GLU A 235 0.16 19.61 11.74
C GLU A 235 1.12 18.58 12.38
N THR A 236 0.62 17.41 12.81
CA THR A 236 1.36 16.49 13.72
C THR A 236 2.20 15.41 13.03
N ALA A 237 2.39 15.45 11.72
CA ALA A 237 3.23 14.50 11.00
C ALA A 237 4.74 14.82 11.12
N GLY A 238 5.21 15.19 12.32
CA GLY A 238 6.57 15.67 12.56
C GLY A 238 7.69 14.66 12.29
N TRP A 239 7.36 13.38 12.09
CA TRP A 239 8.31 12.35 11.68
C TRP A 239 8.54 12.30 10.15
N ILE A 240 7.67 12.92 9.35
CA ILE A 240 7.79 12.96 7.90
C ILE A 240 8.69 14.14 7.51
N PRO A 241 9.83 13.91 6.83
CA PRO A 241 10.66 15.00 6.35
C PRO A 241 10.00 15.73 5.17
N PRO A 242 10.35 17.00 4.92
CA PRO A 242 9.96 17.67 3.69
C PRO A 242 10.47 16.91 2.46
N PRO A 243 9.80 17.03 1.29
CA PRO A 243 10.18 16.32 0.07
C PRO A 243 11.63 16.53 -0.34
N ASP A 244 12.36 15.43 -0.41
CA ASP A 244 13.75 15.36 -0.83
C ASP A 244 13.96 14.24 -1.86
N TYR A 245 15.21 13.96 -2.23
CA TYR A 245 15.54 12.88 -3.16
C TYR A 245 15.11 11.50 -2.64
N VAL A 246 15.10 11.26 -1.32
CA VAL A 246 14.70 9.98 -0.72
C VAL A 246 13.23 9.68 -1.02
N LEU A 247 12.36 10.69 -0.96
CA LEU A 247 10.95 10.54 -1.32
C LEU A 247 10.78 10.06 -2.78
N TYR A 248 11.47 10.70 -3.72
CA TYR A 248 11.37 10.34 -5.15
C TYR A 248 12.04 9.01 -5.49
N PHE A 249 13.17 8.68 -4.85
CA PHE A 249 13.77 7.35 -4.95
C PHE A 249 12.85 6.27 -4.40
N GLY A 250 12.20 6.53 -3.26
CA GLY A 250 11.18 5.66 -2.69
C GLY A 250 10.00 5.45 -3.63
N TYR A 251 9.56 6.50 -4.34
CA TYR A 251 8.51 6.39 -5.35
C TYR A 251 8.94 5.54 -6.55
N PHE A 252 10.16 5.77 -7.05
CA PHE A 252 10.70 4.96 -8.14
C PHE A 252 10.82 3.48 -7.76
N ASN A 253 11.15 3.18 -6.49
CA ASN A 253 11.18 1.81 -5.95
C ASN A 253 9.84 1.07 -6.04
N LEU A 254 8.70 1.77 -6.19
CA LEU A 254 7.42 1.13 -6.47
C LEU A 254 7.41 0.44 -7.85
N PHE A 255 8.15 0.99 -8.81
CA PHE A 255 8.24 0.51 -10.19
C PHE A 255 9.40 -0.46 -10.41
N SER A 256 10.55 -0.14 -9.83
CA SER A 256 11.78 -0.93 -9.93
C SER A 256 12.62 -0.75 -8.67
N SER A 257 12.84 -1.85 -7.94
CA SER A 257 13.70 -1.90 -6.75
C SER A 257 15.14 -1.56 -7.13
N VAL A 258 15.61 -0.41 -6.67
CA VAL A 258 16.92 0.17 -6.99
C VAL A 258 18.02 -0.57 -6.25
N SER A 259 19.03 -1.00 -7.00
CA SER A 259 20.26 -1.60 -6.47
C SER A 259 21.45 -0.73 -6.84
N MET A 260 22.24 -0.29 -5.85
CA MET A 260 23.48 0.45 -6.14
C MET A 260 24.47 -0.39 -6.95
N LYS A 261 24.51 -1.71 -6.70
CA LYS A 261 25.37 -2.66 -7.45
C LYS A 261 24.95 -2.80 -8.92
N HIS A 262 23.65 -2.67 -9.21
CA HIS A 262 23.08 -2.86 -10.54
C HIS A 262 22.33 -1.61 -11.02
N ILE A 263 22.82 -0.42 -10.66
CA ILE A 263 22.11 0.85 -10.84
C ILE A 263 21.74 1.12 -12.30
N ILE A 264 22.60 0.70 -13.23
CA ILE A 264 22.35 0.81 -14.67
C ILE A 264 21.06 0.07 -15.05
N TRP A 265 20.86 -1.15 -14.55
CA TRP A 265 19.70 -1.99 -14.86
C TRP A 265 18.46 -1.63 -14.05
N THR A 266 18.64 -1.26 -12.79
CA THR A 266 17.50 -1.02 -11.89
C THR A 266 16.97 0.41 -11.94
N LEU A 267 17.79 1.39 -12.36
CA LEU A 267 17.44 2.81 -12.37
C LEU A 267 17.63 3.44 -13.76
N VAL A 268 18.83 3.41 -14.32
CA VAL A 268 19.18 4.17 -15.54
C VAL A 268 18.36 3.69 -16.75
N PHE A 269 18.39 2.41 -17.08
CA PHE A 269 17.65 1.89 -18.24
C PHE A 269 16.13 2.06 -18.11
N PRO A 270 15.47 1.75 -16.97
CA PRO A 270 14.06 2.05 -16.80
C PRO A 270 13.71 3.52 -17.02
N LEU A 271 14.52 4.46 -16.50
CA LEU A 271 14.32 5.90 -16.71
C LEU A 271 14.54 6.32 -18.17
N VAL A 272 15.55 5.76 -18.85
CA VAL A 272 15.80 6.02 -20.28
C VAL A 272 14.63 5.52 -21.13
N ILE A 273 14.14 4.31 -20.88
CA ILE A 273 12.97 3.75 -21.59
C ILE A 273 11.74 4.62 -21.34
N PHE A 274 11.48 4.98 -20.08
CA PHE A 274 10.33 5.80 -19.73
C PHE A 274 10.38 7.18 -20.40
N THR A 275 11.53 7.86 -20.32
CA THR A 275 11.77 9.15 -20.97
C THR A 275 11.61 9.04 -22.49
N PHE A 276 12.15 7.99 -23.12
CA PHE A 276 11.95 7.73 -24.55
C PHE A 276 10.46 7.61 -24.91
N LEU A 277 9.66 6.87 -24.14
CA LEU A 277 8.22 6.73 -24.38
C LEU A 277 7.49 8.07 -24.25
N CYS A 278 7.87 8.90 -23.27
CA CYS A 278 7.34 10.26 -23.10
C CYS A 278 7.66 11.16 -24.30
N ILE A 279 8.94 11.23 -24.72
CA ILE A 279 9.37 12.02 -25.88
C ILE A 279 8.64 11.57 -27.14
N ARG A 280 8.54 10.25 -27.37
CA ARG A 280 7.82 9.69 -28.51
C ARG A 280 6.35 10.10 -28.50
N LYS A 281 5.69 10.08 -27.33
CA LYS A 281 4.29 10.51 -27.20
C LYS A 281 4.11 11.98 -27.55
N ILE A 282 4.99 12.84 -27.02
CA ILE A 282 4.99 14.28 -27.30
C ILE A 282 5.21 14.53 -28.80
N TYR A 283 6.20 13.86 -29.42
CA TYR A 283 6.47 13.96 -30.85
C TYR A 283 5.26 13.57 -31.70
N MET A 284 4.61 12.44 -31.38
CA MET A 284 3.40 12.01 -32.10
C MET A 284 2.24 13.00 -31.92
N TYR A 285 2.10 13.61 -30.74
CA TYR A 285 1.08 14.62 -30.48
C TYR A 285 1.29 15.88 -31.32
N ILE A 286 2.53 16.38 -31.38
CA ILE A 286 2.92 17.54 -32.20
C ILE A 286 2.66 17.28 -33.69
N GLN A 287 3.04 16.09 -34.18
CA GLN A 287 2.89 15.73 -35.60
C GLN A 287 1.43 15.55 -36.04
N LYS A 288 0.56 15.04 -35.17
CA LYS A 288 -0.79 14.61 -35.58
C LYS A 288 -1.89 15.68 -35.48
N LYS A 289 -1.61 16.92 -35.04
CA LYS A 289 -2.61 18.02 -34.89
C LYS A 289 -3.97 17.54 -34.29
N LEU A 290 -3.96 16.59 -33.37
CA LEU A 290 -5.17 15.85 -32.95
C LEU A 290 -5.64 16.18 -31.53
N ARG A 291 -6.96 16.07 -31.36
CA ARG A 291 -7.77 16.48 -30.20
C ARG A 291 -7.55 15.57 -28.99
N PHE A 292 -7.79 16.14 -27.81
CA PHE A 292 -7.74 15.45 -26.52
C PHE A 292 -8.81 14.35 -26.43
N GLU A 293 -8.40 13.13 -26.05
CA GLU A 293 -9.30 12.00 -25.82
C GLU A 293 -9.08 11.37 -24.44
N PHE A 294 -10.17 10.95 -23.79
CA PHE A 294 -10.16 10.31 -22.47
C PHE A 294 -9.32 9.03 -22.40
N ASP A 295 -9.21 8.32 -23.52
CA ASP A 295 -8.39 7.11 -23.61
C ASP A 295 -6.90 7.42 -23.86
N SER A 296 -6.50 8.69 -23.91
CA SER A 296 -5.09 9.01 -24.10
C SER A 296 -4.29 8.61 -22.86
N ALA A 297 -3.44 7.60 -22.99
CA ALA A 297 -2.47 7.23 -21.96
C ALA A 297 -1.70 8.45 -21.39
N GLY A 298 -1.44 9.46 -22.23
CA GLY A 298 -0.79 10.71 -21.83
C GLY A 298 -1.61 11.55 -20.85
N PHE A 299 -2.94 11.52 -20.92
CA PHE A 299 -3.81 12.20 -19.94
C PHE A 299 -3.63 11.61 -18.53
N TYR A 300 -3.65 10.29 -18.41
CA TYR A 300 -3.44 9.63 -17.12
C TYR A 300 -2.03 9.83 -16.57
N LEU A 301 -1.02 9.88 -17.45
CA LEU A 301 0.34 10.24 -17.06
C LEU A 301 0.43 11.68 -16.56
N LEU A 302 -0.26 12.63 -17.21
CA LEU A 302 -0.33 14.02 -16.77
C LEU A 302 -0.98 14.12 -15.39
N ILE A 303 -2.08 13.40 -15.15
CA ILE A 303 -2.70 13.34 -13.82
C ILE A 303 -1.74 12.80 -12.77
N SER A 304 -1.02 11.71 -13.08
CA SER A 304 0.03 11.19 -12.20
C SER A 304 1.07 12.27 -11.87
N PHE A 305 1.55 13.01 -12.87
CA PHE A 305 2.52 14.07 -12.67
C PHE A 305 1.97 15.22 -11.81
N LEU A 306 0.74 15.68 -12.09
CA LEU A 306 0.09 16.74 -11.32
C LEU A 306 -0.11 16.35 -9.85
N ILE A 307 -0.49 15.10 -9.57
CA ILE A 307 -0.59 14.58 -8.19
C ILE A 307 0.77 14.67 -7.50
N LEU A 308 1.84 14.16 -8.14
CA LEU A 308 3.19 14.22 -7.58
C LEU A 308 3.62 15.67 -7.32
N LEU A 309 3.44 16.55 -8.29
CA LEU A 309 3.82 17.96 -8.20
C LEU A 309 3.09 18.67 -7.06
N ILE A 310 1.76 18.58 -7.03
CA ILE A 310 0.94 19.33 -6.08
C ILE A 310 1.09 18.77 -4.67
N THR A 311 1.17 17.45 -4.50
CA THR A 311 1.41 16.85 -3.17
C THR A 311 2.85 17.05 -2.69
N SER A 312 3.82 17.24 -3.58
CA SER A 312 5.18 17.65 -3.20
C SER A 312 5.21 19.10 -2.75
N ILE A 313 4.60 20.02 -3.50
CA ILE A 313 4.49 21.44 -3.11
C ILE A 313 3.79 21.54 -1.76
N PHE A 314 2.65 20.88 -1.59
CA PHE A 314 1.93 20.88 -0.32
C PHE A 314 2.78 20.28 0.80
N SER A 315 3.45 19.15 0.54
CA SER A 315 4.28 18.46 1.54
C SER A 315 5.54 19.22 1.92
N TYR A 316 5.98 20.19 1.13
CA TYR A 316 7.06 21.10 1.49
C TYR A 316 6.66 22.04 2.64
N PHE A 317 5.41 22.48 2.65
CA PHE A 317 4.86 23.33 3.71
C PHE A 317 4.31 22.53 4.89
N ILE A 318 3.65 21.41 4.60
CA ILE A 318 3.02 20.54 5.59
C ILE A 318 3.39 19.09 5.26
N PRO A 319 4.45 18.51 5.85
CA PRO A 319 4.95 17.19 5.50
C PRO A 319 3.91 16.07 5.66
N ILE A 320 3.33 15.63 4.55
CA ILE A 320 2.31 14.55 4.51
C ILE A 320 2.64 13.44 3.50
N SER A 321 3.57 13.70 2.59
CA SER A 321 3.85 12.80 1.46
C SER A 321 4.94 11.82 1.83
N THR A 322 4.61 10.53 1.74
CA THR A 322 5.59 9.43 1.76
C THR A 322 5.48 8.68 0.44
N SER A 323 6.55 8.00 0.02
CA SER A 323 6.60 7.32 -1.27
C SER A 323 5.46 6.31 -1.46
N ARG A 324 5.08 5.62 -0.38
CA ARG A 324 3.96 4.67 -0.30
C ARG A 324 2.61 5.27 -0.65
N ASN A 325 2.40 6.55 -0.33
CA ASN A 325 1.14 7.24 -0.61
C ASN A 325 0.89 7.41 -2.10
N TRP A 326 1.96 7.52 -2.91
CA TRP A 326 1.87 7.66 -4.36
C TRP A 326 1.64 6.33 -5.10
N ILE A 327 1.43 5.21 -4.40
CA ILE A 327 1.01 3.95 -5.05
C ILE A 327 -0.29 4.10 -5.87
N ILE A 328 -1.11 5.10 -5.55
CA ILE A 328 -2.30 5.49 -6.32
C ILE A 328 -1.99 5.80 -7.80
N THR A 329 -0.78 6.22 -8.15
CA THR A 329 -0.41 6.56 -9.53
C THR A 329 0.19 5.40 -10.31
N LEU A 330 0.55 4.31 -9.61
CA LEU A 330 1.14 3.11 -10.20
C LEU A 330 0.35 2.58 -11.43
N PRO A 331 -0.98 2.40 -11.38
CA PRO A 331 -1.73 1.91 -12.54
C PRO A 331 -1.80 2.93 -13.68
N LEU A 332 -1.81 4.24 -13.39
CA LEU A 332 -1.81 5.31 -14.41
C LEU A 332 -0.52 5.25 -15.24
N VAL A 333 0.62 5.15 -14.56
CA VAL A 333 1.95 5.07 -15.20
C VAL A 333 2.11 3.76 -15.96
N TYR A 334 1.74 2.61 -15.38
CA TYR A 334 1.85 1.34 -16.08
C TYR A 334 0.89 1.20 -17.26
N TYR A 335 -0.29 1.79 -17.20
CA TYR A 335 -1.17 1.86 -18.37
C TYR A 335 -0.55 2.69 -19.49
N PHE A 336 0.07 3.83 -19.15
CA PHE A 336 0.82 4.64 -20.12
C PHE A 336 1.93 3.83 -20.78
N VAL A 337 2.80 3.21 -19.98
CA VAL A 337 3.91 2.38 -20.48
C VAL A 337 3.39 1.26 -21.37
N SER A 338 2.31 0.58 -20.96
CA SER A 338 1.70 -0.52 -21.72
C SER A 338 1.16 -0.07 -23.08
N LYS A 339 0.48 1.08 -23.13
CA LYS A 339 -0.10 1.62 -24.37
C LYS A 339 0.99 2.09 -25.33
N GLU A 340 1.99 2.80 -24.83
CA GLU A 340 3.07 3.32 -25.65
C GLU A 340 3.99 2.19 -26.15
N LEU A 341 4.34 1.21 -25.32
CA LEU A 341 5.07 0.02 -25.77
C LEU A 341 4.26 -0.79 -26.78
N SER A 342 2.96 -0.99 -26.58
CA SER A 342 2.16 -1.82 -27.50
C SER A 342 2.15 -1.29 -28.94
N SER A 343 2.18 0.04 -29.09
CA SER A 343 2.10 0.75 -30.37
C SER A 343 3.45 0.97 -31.03
N PHE A 344 4.56 0.61 -30.36
CA PHE A 344 5.90 0.82 -30.89
C PHE A 344 6.37 -0.37 -31.76
N LYS A 345 6.89 -0.06 -32.96
CA LYS A 345 7.37 -1.05 -33.94
C LYS A 345 8.43 -1.99 -33.35
N TYR A 346 9.37 -1.45 -32.59
CA TYR A 346 10.49 -2.20 -31.98
C TYR A 346 10.22 -2.61 -30.53
N SER A 347 8.95 -2.75 -30.16
CA SER A 347 8.53 -3.06 -28.79
C SER A 347 9.10 -4.36 -28.24
N ASN A 348 9.39 -5.36 -29.08
CA ASN A 348 10.00 -6.61 -28.62
C ASN A 348 11.38 -6.39 -27.96
N TYR A 349 12.21 -5.49 -28.52
CA TYR A 349 13.53 -5.16 -27.94
C TYR A 349 13.40 -4.44 -26.60
N LEU A 350 12.46 -3.49 -26.49
CA LEU A 350 12.18 -2.82 -25.23
C LEU A 350 11.61 -3.78 -24.18
N ILE A 351 10.79 -4.75 -24.58
CA ILE A 351 10.28 -5.79 -23.67
C ILE A 351 11.43 -6.64 -23.14
N ILE A 352 12.36 -7.09 -23.99
CA ILE A 352 13.56 -7.82 -23.54
C ILE A 352 14.36 -6.98 -22.55
N LEU A 353 14.59 -5.70 -22.84
CA LEU A 353 15.30 -4.81 -21.93
C LEU A 353 14.58 -4.65 -20.58
N ILE A 354 13.25 -4.48 -20.60
CA ILE A 354 12.43 -4.43 -19.37
C ILE A 354 12.54 -5.74 -18.57
N LEU A 355 12.56 -6.90 -19.23
CA LEU A 355 12.75 -8.19 -18.56
C LEU A 355 14.11 -8.26 -17.85
N ILE A 356 15.18 -7.75 -18.47
CA ILE A 356 16.51 -7.68 -17.85
C ILE A 356 16.48 -6.72 -16.65
N CYS A 357 15.90 -5.54 -16.80
CA CYS A 357 15.75 -4.58 -15.69
C CYS A 357 14.99 -5.20 -14.52
N LEU A 358 13.88 -5.91 -14.79
CA LEU A 358 13.08 -6.60 -13.79
C LEU A 358 13.86 -7.73 -13.11
N PHE A 359 14.66 -8.50 -13.85
CA PHE A 359 15.52 -9.54 -13.25
C PHE A 359 16.44 -8.96 -12.17
N PHE A 360 17.18 -7.88 -12.48
CA PHE A 360 18.04 -7.22 -11.49
C PHE A 360 17.25 -6.55 -10.37
N SER A 361 16.08 -5.99 -10.70
CA SER A 361 15.14 -5.45 -9.72
C SER A 361 14.73 -6.50 -8.70
N PHE A 362 14.39 -7.72 -9.15
CA PHE A 362 14.01 -8.83 -8.28
C PHE A 362 15.15 -9.36 -7.43
N LEU A 363 16.39 -9.40 -7.95
CA LEU A 363 17.56 -9.75 -7.14
C LEU A 363 17.70 -8.80 -5.94
N ASN A 364 17.46 -7.51 -6.15
CA ASN A 364 17.52 -6.50 -5.09
C ASN A 364 16.32 -6.56 -4.15
N LEU A 365 15.10 -6.73 -4.70
CA LEU A 365 13.89 -6.91 -3.90
C LEU A 365 14.07 -8.11 -2.95
N LYS A 366 14.56 -9.24 -3.48
CA LYS A 366 14.81 -10.43 -2.65
C LYS A 366 15.79 -10.13 -1.51
N LYS A 367 16.85 -9.39 -1.81
CA LYS A 367 17.89 -9.04 -0.83
C LYS A 367 17.37 -8.11 0.26
N ASN A 368 16.59 -7.08 -0.07
CA ASN A 368 16.25 -6.04 0.92
C ASN A 368 14.90 -6.28 1.60
N PHE A 369 13.93 -6.86 0.90
CA PHE A 369 12.59 -7.09 1.44
C PHE A 369 12.52 -8.34 2.32
N TYR A 370 13.20 -9.41 1.93
CA TYR A 370 13.21 -10.68 2.65
C TYR A 370 14.43 -10.87 3.57
N ILE A 371 15.16 -9.80 3.91
CA ILE A 371 16.04 -9.79 5.09
C ILE A 371 15.22 -9.25 6.25
N SER A 372 15.37 -9.79 7.47
CA SER A 372 14.60 -9.31 8.63
C SER A 372 15.15 -7.95 9.04
N PHE A 373 14.35 -6.90 8.83
CA PHE A 373 14.71 -5.53 9.23
C PHE A 373 13.63 -4.89 10.12
N LYS A 374 12.46 -5.53 10.24
CA LYS A 374 11.38 -5.11 11.14
C LYS A 374 11.62 -5.59 12.57
N GLU A 375 11.13 -4.82 13.53
CA GLU A 375 11.08 -5.23 14.94
C GLU A 375 10.31 -6.55 15.08
N ASP A 376 10.88 -7.52 15.80
CA ASP A 376 10.34 -8.87 15.96
C ASP A 376 9.48 -8.97 17.23
N TRP A 377 8.28 -8.37 17.16
CA TRP A 377 7.30 -8.37 18.24
C TRP A 377 6.83 -9.78 18.62
N ARG A 378 6.73 -10.67 17.63
CA ARG A 378 6.36 -12.07 17.83
C ARG A 378 7.45 -12.81 18.60
N GLY A 379 8.71 -12.71 18.17
CA GLY A 379 9.85 -13.31 18.84
C GLY A 379 10.03 -12.78 20.26
N ALA A 380 9.87 -11.48 20.47
CA ALA A 380 9.91 -10.86 21.79
C ALA A 380 8.81 -11.42 22.72
N THR A 381 7.59 -11.60 22.20
CA THR A 381 6.49 -12.23 22.95
C THR A 381 6.81 -13.68 23.32
N GLN A 382 7.43 -14.46 22.43
CA GLN A 382 7.85 -15.84 22.74
C GLN A 382 8.89 -15.91 23.86
N VAL A 383 9.84 -14.96 23.88
CA VAL A 383 10.81 -14.84 24.98
C VAL A 383 10.12 -14.50 26.30
N ILE A 384 9.16 -13.58 26.28
CA ILE A 384 8.36 -13.21 27.47
C ILE A 384 7.62 -14.44 28.03
N ILE A 385 6.91 -15.18 27.18
CA ILE A 385 6.19 -16.41 27.58
C ILE A 385 7.15 -17.41 28.22
N LYS A 386 8.32 -17.62 27.62
CA LYS A 386 9.28 -18.61 28.11
C LYS A 386 9.97 -18.21 29.42
N ASN A 387 10.33 -16.94 29.56
CA ASN A 387 11.27 -16.50 30.61
C ASN A 387 10.60 -15.69 31.74
N CYS A 388 9.37 -15.20 31.56
CA CYS A 388 8.71 -14.23 32.45
C CYS A 388 7.36 -14.70 33.02
N GLN A 389 6.96 -15.97 32.85
CA GLN A 389 5.66 -16.50 33.26
C GLN A 389 5.23 -16.22 34.70
N THR A 390 6.18 -16.18 35.64
CA THR A 390 5.91 -15.97 37.08
C THR A 390 6.30 -14.56 37.54
N SER A 391 6.53 -13.64 36.61
CA SER A 391 7.11 -12.32 36.84
C SER A 391 6.15 -11.25 36.32
N ALA A 392 6.09 -10.09 36.97
CA ALA A 392 5.38 -8.93 36.44
C ALA A 392 6.13 -8.46 35.20
N VAL A 393 5.42 -8.15 34.11
CA VAL A 393 6.06 -7.80 32.84
C VAL A 393 5.73 -6.37 32.47
N PHE A 394 6.76 -5.56 32.34
CA PHE A 394 6.64 -4.14 32.03
C PHE A 394 7.31 -3.82 30.70
N SER A 395 6.78 -2.82 30.00
CA SER A 395 7.26 -2.38 28.70
C SER A 395 7.39 -0.85 28.65
N ASP A 396 8.49 -0.37 28.05
CA ASP A 396 8.67 1.02 27.66
C ASP A 396 8.11 1.34 26.26
N ALA A 397 7.58 0.31 25.58
CA ALA A 397 6.84 0.39 24.32
C ALA A 397 5.36 0.05 24.52
N PHE A 398 4.59 0.01 23.42
CA PHE A 398 3.15 -0.28 23.35
C PHE A 398 2.76 -1.66 23.95
N PRO A 399 2.27 -1.74 25.21
CA PRO A 399 1.93 -3.01 25.86
C PRO A 399 0.79 -3.75 25.16
N GLU A 400 -0.14 -3.00 24.55
CA GLU A 400 -1.27 -3.52 23.79
C GLU A 400 -0.84 -4.47 22.65
N PHE A 401 0.33 -4.25 22.05
CA PHE A 401 0.84 -5.09 20.96
C PHE A 401 1.36 -6.42 21.46
N PHE A 402 2.04 -6.45 22.61
CA PHE A 402 2.45 -7.70 23.26
C PHE A 402 1.23 -8.47 23.77
N ASN A 403 0.29 -7.75 24.40
CA ASN A 403 -0.96 -8.35 24.89
C ASN A 403 -1.79 -8.96 23.77
N LEU A 404 -1.78 -8.37 22.57
CA LEU A 404 -2.41 -8.95 21.38
C LEU A 404 -1.78 -10.32 21.03
N TYR A 405 -0.46 -10.42 20.93
CA TYR A 405 0.20 -11.70 20.66
C TYR A 405 0.03 -12.72 21.80
N LEU A 406 0.06 -12.29 23.06
CA LEU A 406 -0.22 -13.17 24.21
C LEU A 406 -1.64 -13.76 24.11
N SER A 407 -2.62 -12.92 23.75
CA SER A 407 -4.00 -13.37 23.55
C SER A 407 -4.13 -14.39 22.41
N TRP A 408 -3.42 -14.20 21.30
CA TRP A 408 -3.41 -15.12 20.16
C TRP A 408 -2.73 -16.46 20.49
N ASN A 409 -1.75 -16.45 21.41
CA ASN A 409 -1.11 -17.67 21.91
C ASN A 409 -1.87 -18.32 23.08
N HIS A 410 -3.06 -17.83 23.43
CA HIS A 410 -3.87 -18.29 24.57
C HIS A 410 -3.16 -18.18 25.94
N GLU A 411 -2.18 -17.28 26.06
CA GLU A 411 -1.42 -17.05 27.28
C GLU A 411 -2.13 -16.01 28.16
N LYS A 412 -2.75 -16.48 29.24
CA LYS A 412 -3.52 -15.62 30.18
C LYS A 412 -2.76 -15.25 31.45
N ASN A 413 -1.65 -15.94 31.73
CA ASN A 413 -0.90 -15.78 32.98
C ASN A 413 0.07 -14.60 32.92
N VAL A 414 0.40 -14.13 31.72
CA VAL A 414 1.29 -13.00 31.51
C VAL A 414 0.47 -11.84 30.99
N HIS A 415 0.62 -10.69 31.63
CA HIS A 415 0.10 -9.42 31.15
C HIS A 415 1.26 -8.43 31.08
N VAL A 416 1.34 -7.70 29.97
CA VAL A 416 2.35 -6.66 29.78
C VAL A 416 1.72 -5.32 30.07
N ASP A 417 2.33 -4.59 30.98
CA ASP A 417 1.91 -3.25 31.39
C ASP A 417 2.99 -2.22 31.08
N TRP A 418 2.64 -0.95 31.24
CA TRP A 418 3.61 0.13 31.13
C TRP A 418 4.62 0.14 32.27
N ASN A 419 5.87 0.47 31.96
CA ASN A 419 6.98 0.55 32.92
C ASN A 419 6.83 1.55 34.07
N HIS A 420 5.91 2.52 34.00
CA HIS A 420 5.68 3.46 35.11
C HIS A 420 5.12 2.78 36.38
N GLN A 421 4.58 1.57 36.27
CA GLN A 421 4.10 0.80 37.42
C GLN A 421 5.20 0.05 38.17
N LEU A 422 6.45 0.11 37.69
CA LEU A 422 7.58 -0.63 38.28
C LEU A 422 7.83 -0.26 39.76
N GLU A 423 7.43 0.94 40.19
CA GLU A 423 7.46 1.37 41.59
C GLU A 423 6.54 0.56 42.51
N ASN A 424 5.49 -0.08 41.96
CA ASN A 424 4.49 -0.82 42.73
C ASN A 424 4.76 -2.34 42.78
N VAL A 425 5.89 -2.81 42.25
CA VAL A 425 6.19 -4.25 42.15
C VAL A 425 6.52 -4.84 43.52
N THR A 426 5.73 -5.83 43.94
CA THR A 426 5.89 -6.61 45.18
C THR A 426 6.34 -8.06 44.95
N GLN A 427 6.36 -8.51 43.70
CA GLN A 427 6.67 -9.90 43.32
C GLN A 427 8.16 -10.24 43.48
N SER A 428 8.48 -11.53 43.57
CA SER A 428 9.88 -12.01 43.72
C SER A 428 10.75 -11.73 42.49
N SER A 429 10.14 -11.46 41.34
CA SER A 429 10.83 -11.11 40.09
C SER A 429 9.93 -10.30 39.16
N PHE A 430 10.54 -9.52 38.28
CA PHE A 430 9.85 -8.82 37.18
C PHE A 430 10.69 -8.86 35.91
N CYS A 431 10.05 -8.67 34.76
CA CYS A 431 10.69 -8.48 33.47
C CYS A 431 10.43 -7.06 32.96
N LEU A 432 11.46 -6.45 32.38
CA LEU A 432 11.40 -5.14 31.74
C LEU A 432 11.76 -5.31 30.26
N ILE A 433 10.83 -4.96 29.39
CA ILE A 433 10.97 -4.95 27.94
C ILE A 433 11.35 -3.53 27.54
N SER A 434 12.50 -3.41 26.88
CA SER A 434 13.00 -2.16 26.32
C SER A 434 13.06 -2.20 24.82
N ARG A 435 12.38 -1.26 24.15
CA ARG A 435 12.40 -1.09 22.71
C ARG A 435 13.59 -0.23 22.29
N LYS A 436 14.43 -0.77 21.42
CA LYS A 436 15.68 -0.13 20.98
C LYS A 436 15.45 1.10 20.09
N LEU A 437 14.27 1.22 19.46
CA LEU A 437 13.91 2.33 18.56
C LEU A 437 12.61 3.00 19.02
N GLY A 438 12.70 4.19 19.61
CA GLY A 438 11.51 4.98 19.94
C GLY A 438 10.62 4.38 21.03
N GLY A 439 11.23 3.94 22.14
CA GLY A 439 10.52 3.71 23.40
C GLY A 439 10.07 5.03 24.04
N ASN A 440 9.30 4.95 25.12
CA ASN A 440 8.79 6.12 25.84
C ASN A 440 9.88 6.93 26.57
N ASN A 441 11.15 6.52 26.49
CA ASN A 441 12.33 7.11 27.13
C ASN A 441 12.18 7.31 28.65
N LEU A 442 11.20 6.65 29.28
CA LEU A 442 11.01 6.69 30.72
C LEU A 442 12.01 5.73 31.36
N ASN A 443 13.15 6.28 31.78
CA ASN A 443 14.13 5.55 32.58
C ASN A 443 13.64 5.45 34.02
N VAL A 444 12.89 4.40 34.34
CA VAL A 444 12.55 4.09 35.73
C VAL A 444 13.73 3.38 36.38
N LYS A 445 14.22 3.92 37.51
CA LYS A 445 15.27 3.27 38.29
C LYS A 445 14.71 2.00 38.93
N VAL A 446 15.36 0.87 38.68
CA VAL A 446 15.07 -0.38 39.38
C VAL A 446 15.38 -0.18 40.86
N LYS A 447 14.45 -0.59 41.74
CA LYS A 447 14.65 -0.52 43.20
C LYS A 447 15.91 -1.29 43.61
N ASP A 448 16.64 -0.77 44.59
CA ASP A 448 17.88 -1.37 45.09
C ASP A 448 17.71 -2.80 45.62
N ASP A 449 16.49 -3.18 45.99
CA ASP A 449 16.12 -4.52 46.47
C ASP A 449 16.10 -5.58 45.36
N TYR A 450 16.23 -5.21 44.09
CA TYR A 450 16.28 -6.13 42.97
C TYR A 450 17.67 -6.18 42.35
N GLN A 451 18.07 -7.36 41.89
CA GLN A 451 19.30 -7.59 41.14
C GLN A 451 19.00 -8.13 39.75
N PHE A 452 19.85 -7.79 38.80
CA PHE A 452 19.78 -8.32 37.44
C PHE A 452 19.99 -9.84 37.45
N ASP A 453 19.15 -10.56 36.72
CA ASP A 453 19.23 -12.02 36.58
C ASP A 453 19.72 -12.41 35.18
N ARG A 454 19.07 -11.90 34.13
CA ARG A 454 19.42 -12.19 32.73
C ARG A 454 18.88 -11.13 31.78
N SER A 455 19.44 -11.07 30.58
CA SER A 455 18.89 -10.34 29.45
C SER A 455 18.77 -11.26 28.24
N ASP A 456 17.73 -11.02 27.45
CA ASP A 456 17.50 -11.66 26.17
C ASP A 456 17.35 -10.58 25.10
N GLU A 457 18.07 -10.70 23.99
CA GLU A 457 17.97 -9.77 22.86
C GLU A 457 17.13 -10.36 21.74
N VAL A 458 16.19 -9.58 21.25
CA VAL A 458 15.40 -9.87 20.05
C VAL A 458 15.51 -8.67 19.12
N LEU A 459 15.33 -8.86 17.81
CA LEU A 459 15.45 -7.75 16.85
C LEU A 459 14.48 -6.60 17.23
N GLY A 460 15.03 -5.46 17.64
CA GLY A 460 14.25 -4.30 18.11
C GLY A 460 14.01 -4.22 19.63
N PHE A 461 14.32 -5.27 20.40
CA PHE A 461 13.99 -5.36 21.83
C PHE A 461 15.14 -5.91 22.69
N GLU A 462 15.19 -5.46 23.93
CA GLU A 462 15.98 -6.04 25.01
C GLU A 462 15.02 -6.39 26.16
N ILE A 463 15.01 -7.65 26.61
CA ILE A 463 14.14 -8.11 27.69
C ILE A 463 15.02 -8.46 28.88
N LYS A 464 14.94 -7.68 29.96
CA LYS A 464 15.72 -7.89 31.18
C LYS A 464 14.85 -8.50 32.26
N LYS A 465 15.35 -9.53 32.93
CA LYS A 465 14.72 -10.10 34.13
C LYS A 465 15.49 -9.68 35.37
N TYR A 466 14.75 -9.30 36.40
CA TYR A 466 15.25 -8.93 37.71
C TYR A 466 14.63 -9.83 38.78
N LYS A 467 15.41 -10.16 39.80
CA LYS A 467 14.97 -10.94 40.97
C LYS A 467 15.22 -10.15 42.24
N LYS A 468 14.36 -10.29 43.24
CA LYS A 468 14.57 -9.70 44.55
C LYS A 468 15.86 -10.29 45.17
N LYS A 469 16.69 -9.44 45.78
CA LYS A 469 17.85 -9.86 46.56
C LYS A 469 17.35 -10.71 47.74
N LEU A 470 17.97 -11.88 47.92
CA LEU A 470 17.67 -12.79 49.03
C LEU A 470 18.20 -12.24 50.35
#